data_AF-A0A328KIY2-F1
#
_entry.id   AF-A0A328KIY2-F1
#
_cell.length_a   1.000
_cell.length_b   1.000
_cell.length_c   1.000
_cell.angle_alpha   90.00
_cell.angle_beta   90.00
_cell.angle_gamma   90.00
#
_symmetry.space_group_name_H-M   'P 1'
#
loop_
_entity.id
_entity.type
_entity.pdbx_description
1 polymer ?
#
loop_
_entity_poly.entity_id
_entity_poly.type
_entity_poly.pdbx_seq_one_letter_code
_entity_poly.pdbx_strand_id
1 'polypeptide(L)'
;MVELHSLTEPRKTKAEKNAISRITEWKSVIIDTVMNDDELTKLLHYDTTDASFRPSLTEEERRNLYNTKIFGYRYNPEIVDEATQFLTIGVSRFAPREGFRKVYENYTDGFIYFYVVVNQQNMELENGYRQDLMVNRLHELFHDNRFIGLGNLKWANLVENWEHDNKLGGYALGFRVTELT
;
A
#
# COMPACT_ATOMS: atom_id res chain seq x y z
N MET A 1 -57.51 13.37 23.14
CA MET A 1 -57.27 13.77 21.74
C MET A 1 -55.77 13.85 21.57
N VAL A 2 -55.24 13.07 20.64
CA VAL A 2 -53.83 12.67 20.53
C VAL A 2 -52.93 13.83 20.07
N GLU A 3 -51.75 13.93 20.67
CA GLU A 3 -50.67 14.88 20.33
C GLU A 3 -50.15 14.67 18.90
N LEU A 4 -50.08 15.75 18.12
CA LEU A 4 -49.24 15.80 16.92
C LEU A 4 -47.83 16.27 17.32
N HIS A 5 -46.96 15.33 17.67
CA HIS A 5 -45.52 15.57 17.63
C HIS A 5 -45.03 15.47 16.19
N SER A 6 -44.39 16.54 15.73
CA SER A 6 -43.77 16.65 14.42
C SER A 6 -42.73 15.55 14.20
N LEU A 7 -42.92 14.75 13.16
CA LEU A 7 -41.88 13.88 12.59
C LEU A 7 -40.85 14.77 11.89
N THR A 8 -39.95 15.38 12.66
CA THR A 8 -38.68 15.85 12.09
C THR A 8 -37.87 14.63 11.72
N GLU A 9 -37.69 14.40 10.42
CA GLU A 9 -36.75 13.40 9.90
C GLU A 9 -35.40 13.55 10.61
N PRO A 10 -34.73 12.45 11.00
CA PRO A 10 -33.38 12.55 11.50
C PRO A 10 -32.51 13.17 10.40
N ARG A 11 -31.93 14.34 10.69
CA ARG A 11 -30.84 14.94 9.92
C ARG A 11 -29.87 13.83 9.54
N LYS A 12 -29.68 13.58 8.24
CA LYS A 12 -28.59 12.73 7.72
C LYS A 12 -27.31 13.13 8.42
N THR A 13 -26.88 12.30 9.36
CA THR A 13 -25.59 12.41 10.02
C THR A 13 -24.52 12.42 8.94
N LYS A 14 -23.47 13.22 9.16
CA LYS A 14 -22.24 13.29 8.37
C LYS A 14 -21.96 11.89 7.78
N ALA A 15 -22.03 11.73 6.45
CA ALA A 15 -21.94 10.42 5.81
C ALA A 15 -20.82 9.61 6.46
N GLU A 16 -21.17 8.50 7.12
CA GLU A 16 -20.19 7.62 7.72
C GLU A 16 -19.22 7.21 6.61
N LYS A 17 -17.93 7.39 6.84
CA LYS A 17 -16.90 7.10 5.85
C LYS A 17 -16.84 5.59 5.64
N ASN A 18 -17.49 5.10 4.60
CA ASN A 18 -17.38 3.71 4.17
C ASN A 18 -15.96 3.37 3.67
N ALA A 19 -15.65 2.08 3.56
CA ALA A 19 -14.34 1.59 3.11
C ALA A 19 -13.81 2.25 1.84
N ILE A 20 -14.67 2.47 0.84
CA ILE A 20 -14.28 3.05 -0.45
C ILE A 20 -13.83 4.50 -0.26
N SER A 21 -14.54 5.28 0.55
CA SER A 21 -14.22 6.68 0.83
C SER A 21 -12.90 6.86 1.60
N ARG A 22 -12.42 5.81 2.29
CA ARG A 22 -11.17 5.82 3.07
C ARG A 22 -9.92 5.46 2.27
N ILE A 23 -10.05 4.96 1.04
CA ILE A 23 -8.91 4.47 0.23
C ILE A 23 -7.81 5.54 0.08
N THR A 24 -8.16 6.79 -0.19
CA THR A 24 -7.18 7.88 -0.35
C THR A 24 -6.46 8.19 0.97
N GLU A 25 -7.19 8.18 2.09
CA GLU A 25 -6.63 8.38 3.43
C GLU A 25 -5.62 7.28 3.75
N TRP A 26 -5.98 6.02 3.50
CA TRP A 26 -5.09 4.88 3.72
C TRP A 26 -3.84 4.93 2.84
N LYS A 27 -3.98 5.27 1.56
CA LYS A 27 -2.82 5.45 0.67
C LYS A 27 -1.88 6.55 1.17
N SER A 28 -2.43 7.65 1.69
CA SER A 28 -1.63 8.75 2.24
C SER A 28 -0.83 8.27 3.46
N VAL A 29 -1.47 7.58 4.41
CA VAL A 29 -0.80 7.00 5.58
C VAL A 29 0.28 6.00 5.17
N ILE A 30 0.00 5.15 4.17
CA ILE A 30 0.99 4.21 3.64
C ILE A 30 2.20 4.94 3.07
N ILE A 31 1.98 5.93 2.19
CA ILE A 31 3.04 6.69 1.54
C ILE A 31 3.88 7.40 2.60
N ASP A 32 3.25 8.07 3.57
CA ASP A 32 3.94 8.74 4.67
C ASP A 32 4.76 7.74 5.50
N THR A 33 4.21 6.56 5.79
CA THR A 33 4.93 5.51 6.54
C THR A 33 6.16 5.03 5.79
N VAL A 34 6.03 4.76 4.49
CA VAL A 34 7.16 4.33 3.65
C VAL A 34 8.20 5.43 3.52
N MET A 35 7.79 6.67 3.28
CA MET A 35 8.70 7.80 3.14
C MET A 35 9.49 8.07 4.41
N ASN A 36 8.95 7.74 5.58
CA ASN A 36 9.66 7.91 6.85
C ASN A 36 10.51 6.68 7.24
N ASP A 37 10.51 5.61 6.44
CA ASP A 37 11.34 4.44 6.68
C ASP A 37 12.71 4.56 5.99
N ASP A 38 13.77 4.60 6.79
CA ASP A 38 15.14 4.81 6.31
C ASP A 38 15.60 3.70 5.35
N GLU A 39 15.26 2.45 5.64
CA GLU A 39 15.68 1.32 4.82
C GLU A 39 14.99 1.33 3.45
N LEU A 40 13.65 1.46 3.42
CA LEU A 40 12.91 1.54 2.16
C LEU A 40 13.33 2.73 1.31
N THR A 41 13.51 3.90 1.91
CA THR A 41 13.88 5.10 1.16
C THR A 41 15.28 5.00 0.55
N LYS A 42 16.24 4.38 1.25
CA LYS A 42 17.56 4.08 0.67
C LYS A 42 17.48 3.08 -0.48
N LEU A 43 16.72 1.99 -0.30
CA LEU A 43 16.51 0.97 -1.33
C LEU A 43 15.74 1.50 -2.55
N LEU A 44 14.95 2.56 -2.41
CA LEU A 44 14.28 3.23 -3.52
C LEU A 44 15.15 4.27 -4.21
N HIS A 45 16.01 4.97 -3.46
CA HIS A 45 16.78 6.11 -3.95
C HIS A 45 18.09 5.71 -4.63
N TYR A 46 18.90 4.88 -3.99
CA TYR A 46 20.25 4.57 -4.46
C TYR A 46 20.23 3.37 -5.40
N ASP A 47 20.57 3.56 -6.67
CA ASP A 47 20.63 2.48 -7.66
C ASP A 47 21.87 1.57 -7.52
N THR A 48 22.74 1.83 -6.54
CA THR A 48 23.99 1.09 -6.31
C THR A 48 23.81 -0.16 -5.45
N THR A 49 24.74 -1.11 -5.55
CA THR A 49 24.73 -2.40 -4.81
C THR A 49 24.89 -2.23 -3.30
N ASP A 50 25.45 -1.10 -2.86
CA ASP A 50 25.68 -0.75 -1.45
C ASP A 50 24.55 0.09 -0.83
N ALA A 51 23.39 0.20 -1.50
CA ALA A 51 22.26 1.06 -1.11
C ALA A 51 21.89 0.96 0.37
N SER A 52 21.87 -0.24 0.94
CA SER A 52 21.54 -0.51 2.36
C SER A 52 22.49 0.19 3.35
N PHE A 53 23.74 0.41 2.94
CA PHE A 53 24.82 0.97 3.77
C PHE A 53 25.05 2.47 3.52
N ARG A 54 24.36 3.05 2.55
CA ARG A 54 24.46 4.48 2.24
C ARG A 54 23.87 5.33 3.38
N PRO A 55 24.27 6.61 3.49
CA PRO A 55 23.69 7.53 4.45
C PRO A 55 22.18 7.68 4.28
N SER A 56 21.50 7.92 5.40
CA SER A 56 20.09 8.31 5.41
C SER A 56 19.83 9.52 4.52
N LEU A 57 18.72 9.49 3.81
CA LEU A 57 18.30 10.60 2.97
C LEU A 57 18.00 11.84 3.82
N THR A 58 18.13 13.01 3.21
CA THR A 58 17.56 14.26 3.71
C THR A 58 16.04 14.26 3.55
N GLU A 59 15.36 15.19 4.25
CA GLU A 59 13.92 15.41 4.10
C GLU A 59 13.52 15.76 2.66
N GLU A 60 14.37 16.50 1.95
CA GLU A 60 14.10 16.89 0.55
C GLU A 60 14.22 15.69 -0.39
N GLU A 61 15.27 14.88 -0.23
CA GLU A 61 15.44 13.64 -1.02
C GLU A 61 14.29 12.66 -0.78
N ARG A 62 13.85 12.49 0.47
CA ARG A 62 12.66 11.67 0.79
C ARG A 62 11.41 12.16 0.07
N ARG A 63 11.13 13.47 0.13
CA ARG A 63 9.96 14.06 -0.55
C ARG A 63 10.03 13.86 -2.06
N ASN A 64 11.22 13.93 -2.64
CA ASN A 64 11.43 13.72 -4.07
C ASN A 64 11.14 12.28 -4.53
N LEU A 65 11.07 11.29 -3.63
CA LEU A 65 10.66 9.93 -3.97
C LEU A 65 9.17 9.83 -4.35
N TYR A 66 8.33 10.72 -3.83
CA TYR A 66 6.92 10.73 -4.18
C TYR A 66 6.71 11.13 -5.64
N ASN A 67 5.91 10.35 -6.37
CA ASN A 67 5.68 10.46 -7.82
C ASN A 67 6.93 10.27 -8.71
N THR A 68 8.05 9.80 -8.18
CA THR A 68 9.23 9.41 -8.97
C THR A 68 9.60 7.94 -8.73
N LYS A 69 9.53 7.49 -7.48
CA LYS A 69 9.81 6.12 -7.03
C LYS A 69 8.66 5.51 -6.23
N ILE A 70 7.80 6.33 -5.61
CA ILE A 70 6.62 5.89 -4.84
C ILE A 70 5.35 6.44 -5.49
N PHE A 71 4.44 5.55 -5.86
CA PHE A 71 3.19 5.91 -6.56
C PHE A 71 1.95 5.38 -5.83
N GLY A 72 0.96 6.25 -5.64
CA GLY A 72 -0.33 5.90 -5.03
C GLY A 72 -1.28 5.11 -5.95
N TYR A 73 -0.81 4.65 -7.10
CA TYR A 73 -1.59 3.92 -8.11
C TYR A 73 -0.71 2.89 -8.81
N ARG A 74 -1.31 1.82 -9.32
CA ARG A 74 -0.59 0.62 -9.78
C ARG A 74 0.32 0.83 -11.00
N TYR A 75 -0.06 1.68 -11.96
CA TYR A 75 0.52 1.66 -13.31
C TYR A 75 1.16 3.00 -13.69
N ASN A 76 2.44 2.97 -14.08
CA ASN A 76 3.09 4.06 -14.81
C ASN A 76 3.87 3.48 -16.02
N PRO A 77 3.41 3.72 -17.27
CA PRO A 77 4.04 3.19 -18.48
C PRO A 77 5.40 3.82 -18.82
N GLU A 78 5.76 4.95 -18.21
CA GLU A 78 6.96 5.72 -18.57
C GLU A 78 8.26 5.23 -17.88
N ILE A 79 8.16 4.32 -16.90
CA ILE A 79 9.29 3.91 -16.04
C ILE A 79 10.13 2.77 -16.67
N VAL A 80 9.77 2.31 -17.87
CA VAL A 80 10.23 1.02 -18.41
C VAL A 80 11.65 1.06 -18.97
N ASP A 81 12.12 2.22 -19.43
CA ASP A 81 13.34 2.30 -20.24
C ASP A 81 14.63 2.53 -19.44
N GLU A 82 14.53 2.91 -18.16
CA GLU A 82 15.69 3.16 -17.28
C GLU A 82 15.86 2.08 -16.21
N ALA A 83 17.11 1.77 -15.83
CA ALA A 83 17.41 0.84 -14.74
C ALA A 83 17.01 1.47 -13.40
N THR A 84 15.81 1.16 -12.92
CA THR A 84 15.20 1.81 -11.76
C THR A 84 14.37 0.83 -10.94
N GLN A 85 13.96 1.28 -9.76
CA GLN A 85 13.07 0.58 -8.85
C GLN A 85 11.97 1.52 -8.37
N PHE A 86 10.80 0.97 -8.10
CA PHE A 86 9.67 1.73 -7.62
C PHE A 86 8.73 0.88 -6.79
N LEU A 87 7.98 1.57 -5.94
CA LEU A 87 6.91 1.03 -5.12
C LEU A 87 5.59 1.63 -5.59
N THR A 88 4.62 0.79 -5.94
CA THR A 88 3.26 1.26 -6.24
C THR A 88 2.22 0.64 -5.33
N ILE A 89 1.10 1.36 -5.17
CA ILE A 89 0.01 0.95 -4.29
C ILE A 89 -1.25 0.69 -5.10
N GLY A 90 -1.76 -0.53 -4.99
CA GLY A 90 -3.06 -0.92 -5.55
C GLY A 90 -4.08 -1.25 -4.47
N VAL A 91 -5.33 -1.29 -4.90
CA VAL A 91 -6.47 -1.75 -4.10
C VAL A 91 -7.29 -2.71 -4.94
N SER A 92 -7.86 -3.75 -4.34
CA SER A 92 -8.75 -4.66 -5.07
C SER A 92 -9.79 -5.34 -4.17
N ARG A 93 -10.84 -5.84 -4.82
CA ARG A 93 -11.88 -6.71 -4.25
C ARG A 93 -12.53 -6.18 -2.96
N PHE A 94 -12.83 -4.88 -2.94
CA PHE A 94 -13.66 -4.30 -1.88
C PHE A 94 -15.11 -4.79 -2.06
N ALA A 95 -15.58 -5.62 -1.13
CA ALA A 95 -16.90 -6.23 -1.16
C ALA A 95 -17.41 -6.47 0.26
N PRO A 96 -18.73 -6.66 0.47
CA PRO A 96 -19.27 -7.06 1.76
C PRO A 96 -18.53 -8.29 2.31
N ARG A 97 -18.28 -8.31 3.62
CA ARG A 97 -17.54 -9.40 4.25
C ARG A 97 -18.35 -10.68 4.21
N GLU A 98 -17.76 -11.73 3.69
CA GLU A 98 -18.35 -13.07 3.66
C GLU A 98 -17.69 -13.99 4.69
N GLY A 99 -18.51 -14.68 5.48
CA GLY A 99 -18.14 -15.82 6.29
C GLY A 99 -18.86 -17.09 5.82
N PHE A 100 -18.66 -18.20 6.52
CA PHE A 100 -19.34 -19.46 6.15
C PHE A 100 -20.87 -19.31 6.13
N ARG A 101 -21.44 -19.28 4.91
CA ARG A 101 -22.88 -19.11 4.64
C ARG A 101 -23.51 -17.84 5.23
N LYS A 102 -22.71 -16.82 5.54
CA LYS A 102 -23.18 -15.54 6.10
C LYS A 102 -22.51 -14.38 5.38
N VAL A 103 -23.31 -13.42 4.94
CA VAL A 103 -22.83 -12.12 4.47
C VAL A 103 -23.04 -11.12 5.59
N TYR A 104 -22.00 -10.35 5.92
CA TYR A 104 -22.05 -9.29 6.91
C TYR A 104 -22.05 -7.94 6.19
N GLU A 105 -23.23 -7.42 5.89
CA GLU A 105 -23.39 -6.18 5.09
C GLU A 105 -22.78 -4.95 5.75
N ASN A 106 -22.68 -4.95 7.08
CA ASN A 106 -22.09 -3.86 7.85
C ASN A 106 -20.56 -3.78 7.73
N TYR A 107 -19.91 -4.79 7.14
CA TYR A 107 -18.46 -4.81 6.97
C TYR A 107 -18.10 -4.98 5.51
N THR A 108 -17.07 -4.26 5.07
CA THR A 108 -16.44 -4.42 3.78
C THR A 108 -15.02 -4.96 3.98
N ASP A 109 -14.70 -6.04 3.29
CA ASP A 109 -13.34 -6.55 3.17
C ASP A 109 -12.75 -6.12 1.82
N GLY A 110 -11.47 -5.81 1.80
CA GLY A 110 -10.73 -5.51 0.58
C GLY A 110 -9.26 -5.84 0.74
N PHE A 111 -8.49 -5.59 -0.31
CA PHE A 111 -7.04 -5.78 -0.30
C PHE A 111 -6.32 -4.51 -0.69
N ILE A 112 -5.23 -4.24 0.03
CA ILE A 112 -4.20 -3.27 -0.33
C ILE A 112 -3.00 -4.06 -0.83
N TYR A 113 -2.47 -3.67 -1.97
CA TYR A 113 -1.31 -4.30 -2.58
C TYR A 113 -0.15 -3.31 -2.65
N PHE A 114 1.01 -3.77 -2.21
CA PHE A 114 2.30 -3.15 -2.49
C PHE A 114 2.91 -3.88 -3.68
N TYR A 115 3.20 -3.15 -4.76
CA TYR A 115 3.95 -3.67 -5.89
C TYR A 115 5.38 -3.14 -5.81
N VAL A 116 6.30 -4.02 -5.44
CA VAL A 116 7.74 -3.76 -5.49
C VAL A 116 8.20 -4.18 -6.86
N VAL A 117 8.74 -3.23 -7.63
CA VAL A 117 9.26 -3.48 -8.97
C VAL A 117 10.69 -2.96 -9.05
N VAL A 118 11.59 -3.80 -9.52
CA VAL A 118 13.02 -3.53 -9.62
C VAL A 118 13.49 -3.98 -10.99
N ASN A 119 14.27 -3.15 -11.67
CA ASN A 119 14.97 -3.58 -12.87
C ASN A 119 15.98 -4.66 -12.53
N GLN A 120 16.02 -5.74 -13.32
CA GLN A 120 16.91 -6.89 -13.11
C GLN A 120 18.37 -6.49 -12.84
N GLN A 121 18.85 -5.42 -13.46
CA GLN A 121 20.22 -4.92 -13.31
C GLN A 121 20.51 -4.35 -11.90
N ASN A 122 19.49 -3.91 -11.16
CA ASN A 122 19.60 -3.29 -9.84
C ASN A 122 19.12 -4.22 -8.70
N MET A 123 18.80 -5.48 -9.00
CA MET A 123 18.27 -6.42 -8.02
C MET A 123 19.32 -6.87 -7.00
N GLU A 124 20.56 -7.10 -7.44
CA GLU A 124 21.62 -7.58 -6.55
C GLU A 124 22.16 -6.46 -5.67
N LEU A 125 22.29 -6.76 -4.38
CA LEU A 125 22.90 -5.90 -3.37
C LEU A 125 23.98 -6.68 -2.63
N GLU A 126 24.88 -5.97 -1.97
CA GLU A 126 25.92 -6.57 -1.12
C GLU A 126 25.34 -7.42 0.03
N ASN A 127 24.09 -7.15 0.43
CA ASN A 127 23.41 -7.81 1.54
C ASN A 127 22.16 -8.63 1.13
N GLY A 128 22.01 -8.99 -0.14
CA GLY A 128 20.91 -9.82 -0.63
C GLY A 128 20.30 -9.26 -1.91
N TYR A 129 18.98 -9.40 -2.06
CA TYR A 129 18.27 -8.87 -3.22
C TYR A 129 17.34 -7.72 -2.83
N ARG A 130 17.37 -6.63 -3.61
CA ARG A 130 16.66 -5.39 -3.34
C ARG A 130 15.16 -5.60 -3.15
N GLN A 131 14.53 -6.33 -4.06
CA GLN A 131 13.09 -6.60 -3.99
C GLN A 131 12.69 -7.44 -2.76
N ASP A 132 13.57 -8.35 -2.33
CA ASP A 132 13.37 -9.22 -1.16
C ASP A 132 13.46 -8.39 0.13
N LEU A 133 14.48 -7.53 0.24
CA LEU A 133 14.65 -6.64 1.39
C LEU A 133 13.49 -5.64 1.49
N MET A 134 13.09 -5.04 0.37
CA MET A 134 11.96 -4.12 0.32
C MET A 134 10.66 -4.79 0.76
N VAL A 135 10.36 -6.00 0.26
CA VAL A 135 9.12 -6.68 0.60
C VAL A 135 9.11 -7.18 2.05
N ASN A 136 10.25 -7.62 2.58
CA ASN A 136 10.38 -7.96 3.99
C ASN A 136 10.13 -6.74 4.87
N ARG A 137 10.73 -5.60 4.54
CA ARG A 137 10.56 -4.36 5.32
C ARG A 137 9.13 -3.85 5.28
N LEU A 138 8.47 -3.90 4.12
CA LEU A 138 7.04 -3.62 4.02
C LEU A 138 6.20 -4.60 4.85
N HIS A 139 6.55 -5.88 4.88
CA HIS A 139 5.87 -6.83 5.73
C HIS A 139 5.99 -6.45 7.21
N GLU A 140 7.19 -6.12 7.69
CA GLU A 140 7.41 -5.68 9.08
C GLU A 140 6.64 -4.40 9.46
N LEU A 141 6.58 -3.41 8.55
CA LEU A 141 5.91 -2.13 8.82
C LEU A 141 4.39 -2.25 8.91
N PHE A 142 3.79 -3.08 8.06
CA PHE A 142 2.35 -3.11 7.85
C PHE A 142 1.67 -4.35 8.46
N HIS A 143 2.39 -5.45 8.67
CA HIS A 143 1.83 -6.64 9.31
C HIS A 143 1.38 -6.32 10.73
N ASP A 144 0.13 -6.68 11.05
CA ASP A 144 -0.48 -6.47 12.35
C ASP A 144 -0.62 -5.03 12.82
N ASN A 145 -0.47 -4.06 11.92
CA ASN A 145 -0.68 -2.65 12.23
C ASN A 145 -2.17 -2.23 12.17
N ARG A 146 -2.55 -1.24 12.99
CA ARG A 146 -3.93 -0.76 13.20
C ARG A 146 -4.28 0.56 12.53
N PHE A 147 -3.36 1.20 11.81
CA PHE A 147 -3.65 2.51 11.20
C PHE A 147 -4.51 2.44 9.92
N ILE A 148 -4.87 1.25 9.42
CA ILE A 148 -5.76 1.05 8.26
C ILE A 148 -6.89 0.09 8.61
N GLY A 149 -8.14 0.50 8.36
CA GLY A 149 -9.33 -0.29 8.65
C GLY A 149 -9.70 -0.30 10.14
N LEU A 150 -10.64 -1.17 10.51
CA LEU A 150 -11.14 -1.35 11.88
C LEU A 150 -10.38 -2.38 12.70
N GLY A 151 -9.24 -2.82 12.21
CA GLY A 151 -8.43 -3.82 12.88
C GLY A 151 -7.02 -3.85 12.34
N ASN A 152 -6.35 -4.96 12.62
CA ASN A 152 -5.01 -5.18 12.10
C ASN A 152 -5.06 -5.48 10.61
N LEU A 153 -4.18 -4.86 9.82
CA LEU A 153 -3.85 -5.36 8.48
C LEU A 153 -3.35 -6.80 8.60
N LYS A 154 -3.95 -7.70 7.83
CA LYS A 154 -3.56 -9.11 7.82
C LYS A 154 -2.87 -9.43 6.51
N TRP A 155 -1.66 -9.98 6.59
CA TRP A 155 -0.99 -10.52 5.41
C TRP A 155 -1.91 -11.55 4.74
N ALA A 156 -2.09 -11.40 3.43
CA ALA A 156 -2.97 -12.24 2.65
C ALA A 156 -2.19 -13.12 1.68
N ASN A 157 -1.28 -12.53 0.92
CA ASN A 157 -0.50 -13.24 -0.08
C ASN A 157 0.76 -12.47 -0.47
N LEU A 158 1.71 -13.19 -1.03
CA LEU A 158 2.88 -12.67 -1.73
C LEU A 158 2.95 -13.40 -3.06
N VAL A 159 3.04 -12.65 -4.16
CA VAL A 159 3.11 -13.22 -5.51
C VAL A 159 4.26 -12.56 -6.25
N GLU A 160 5.10 -13.36 -6.88
CA GLU A 160 6.14 -12.85 -7.77
C GLU A 160 5.51 -12.19 -9.01
N ASN A 161 6.04 -11.04 -9.40
CA ASN A 161 5.54 -10.27 -10.53
C ASN A 161 6.69 -9.91 -11.46
N TRP A 162 6.63 -10.40 -12.70
CA TRP A 162 7.58 -10.09 -13.77
C TRP A 162 6.85 -9.40 -14.91
N GLU A 163 7.43 -8.32 -15.40
CA GLU A 163 6.89 -7.49 -16.47
C GLU A 163 7.98 -7.18 -17.50
N HIS A 164 7.58 -6.73 -18.69
CA HIS A 164 8.48 -6.28 -19.76
C HIS A 164 9.58 -7.28 -20.15
N ASP A 165 9.17 -8.50 -20.51
CA ASP A 165 10.08 -9.57 -20.95
C ASP A 165 11.17 -9.88 -19.90
N ASN A 166 10.73 -9.96 -18.63
CA ASN A 166 11.56 -10.22 -17.45
C ASN A 166 12.63 -9.15 -17.13
N LYS A 167 12.54 -7.95 -17.71
CA LYS A 167 13.43 -6.83 -17.35
C LYS A 167 13.07 -6.20 -16.01
N LEU A 168 11.79 -6.20 -15.65
CA LEU A 168 11.29 -5.68 -14.39
C LEU A 168 10.70 -6.84 -13.59
N GLY A 169 11.17 -7.04 -12.37
CA GLY A 169 10.70 -8.10 -11.50
C GLY A 169 10.55 -7.65 -10.06
N GLY A 170 9.91 -8.49 -9.25
CA GLY A 170 9.68 -8.22 -7.84
C GLY A 170 8.41 -8.89 -7.35
N TYR A 171 7.63 -8.19 -6.54
CA TYR A 171 6.53 -8.79 -5.78
C TYR A 171 5.28 -7.93 -5.70
N ALA A 172 4.14 -8.60 -5.68
CA ALA A 172 2.88 -8.07 -5.19
C ALA A 172 2.61 -8.62 -3.78
N LEU A 173 2.80 -7.79 -2.75
CA LEU A 173 2.50 -8.09 -1.36
C LEU A 173 1.10 -7.58 -1.00
N GLY A 174 0.18 -8.49 -0.69
CA GLY A 174 -1.21 -8.20 -0.38
C GLY A 174 -1.51 -8.25 1.10
N PHE A 175 -2.22 -7.23 1.59
CA PHE A 175 -2.82 -7.19 2.91
C PHE A 175 -4.33 -7.08 2.81
N ARG A 176 -5.05 -7.86 3.62
CA ARG A 176 -6.49 -7.70 3.82
C ARG A 176 -6.76 -6.56 4.79
N VAL A 177 -7.70 -5.71 4.40
CA VAL A 177 -8.29 -4.66 5.23
C VAL A 177 -9.77 -4.97 5.43
N THR A 178 -10.27 -4.74 6.64
CA THR A 178 -11.70 -4.78 6.98
C THR A 178 -12.12 -3.42 7.50
N GLU A 179 -13.26 -2.93 7.05
CA GLU A 179 -13.83 -1.63 7.45
C GLU A 179 -15.36 -1.73 7.58
N LEU A 180 -15.99 -0.78 8.27
CA LEU A 180 -17.45 -0.67 8.31
C LEU A 180 -17.96 -0.11 6.97
N THR A 181 -19.12 -0.60 6.56
CA THR A 181 -19.85 -0.10 5.39
C THR A 181 -20.55 1.22 5.72
#